data_AF-A0A9W7B661-F1
#
_entry.id   AF-A0A9W7B661-F1
#
_cell.length_a   1.000
_cell.length_b   1.000
_cell.length_c   1.000
_cell.angle_alpha   90.00
_cell.angle_beta   90.00
_cell.angle_gamma   90.00
#
_symmetry.space_group_name_H-M   'P 1'
#
loop_
_entity.id
_entity.type
_entity.pdbx_description
1 polymer ?
#
loop_
_entity_poly.entity_id
_entity_poly.type
_entity_poly.pdbx_seq_one_letter_code
_entity_poly.pdbx_strand_id
1 'polypeptide(L)'
;MSKRIADDNEQTESLLKDVDGGEKKENGQLSAFTSPSDGVSIDISSMTMTALKAELDANFIKYKSTTKKAALATLLLETLEARSKIPSLNEDVQGYIVSFLSGFDSLHMATQLARGFRLRAKPRLDSMLKRSDADIKVAAKAWCEDAEAARETYGHISIWNTSEVTDMMDLFSADYEDVGPVAEQFNEDISRWDVSNVTTMELMFYKASSFNGDLSSWDVSNVTTMRTMFHRARAFNGDLSSWDVSNVTTMEYMFYKASAFNGNLSLWNVSNVTTMKAMFTQASTFYGDLSSWDVSNVTTMQGMFCAASSFNGDLSSWNIINVLNISRMFNKATSFNLEASTNNWDLSSVMAGEDDFLN
;
A
#
# COMPACT_ATOMS: atom_id res chain seq x y z
N MET A 1 -2.37 -23.12 -23.64
CA MET A 1 -3.58 -22.39 -23.18
C MET A 1 -4.79 -23.31 -23.07
N SER A 2 -5.15 -24.08 -24.10
CA SER A 2 -6.32 -24.99 -24.04
C SER A 2 -6.23 -26.17 -23.07
N LYS A 3 -5.02 -26.64 -22.70
CA LYS A 3 -4.84 -27.73 -21.73
C LYS A 3 -5.04 -27.29 -20.26
N ARG A 4 -4.58 -26.08 -19.89
CA ARG A 4 -4.81 -25.51 -18.55
C ARG A 4 -6.29 -25.19 -18.28
N ILE A 5 -7.04 -24.82 -19.32
CA ILE A 5 -8.48 -24.57 -19.23
C ILE A 5 -9.28 -25.86 -19.00
N ALA A 6 -8.77 -27.01 -19.45
CA ALA A 6 -9.42 -28.31 -19.25
C ALA A 6 -9.19 -28.84 -17.83
N ASP A 7 -7.96 -28.73 -17.32
CA ASP A 7 -7.59 -29.21 -15.98
C ASP A 7 -8.29 -28.40 -14.86
N ASP A 8 -8.47 -27.09 -15.05
CA ASP A 8 -9.19 -26.22 -14.10
C ASP A 8 -10.71 -26.48 -14.08
N ASN A 9 -11.27 -27.00 -15.18
CA ASN A 9 -12.71 -27.31 -15.30
C ASN A 9 -13.09 -28.56 -14.49
N GLU A 10 -12.20 -29.56 -14.44
CA GLU A 10 -12.39 -30.81 -13.69
C GLU A 10 -12.38 -30.54 -12.16
N GLN A 11 -11.58 -29.58 -11.70
CA GLN A 11 -11.57 -29.15 -10.30
C GLN A 11 -12.87 -28.44 -9.89
N THR A 12 -13.43 -27.60 -10.77
CA THR A 12 -14.72 -26.94 -10.53
C THR A 12 -15.93 -27.88 -10.59
N GLU A 13 -15.89 -28.95 -11.39
CA GLU A 13 -16.97 -29.96 -11.41
C GLU A 13 -17.03 -30.80 -10.12
N SER A 14 -15.91 -30.98 -9.43
CA SER A 14 -15.88 -31.73 -8.16
C SER A 14 -16.60 -31.03 -6.99
N LEU A 15 -16.82 -29.71 -7.11
CA LEU A 15 -17.50 -28.87 -6.11
C LEU A 15 -19.01 -28.71 -6.36
N LEU A 16 -19.57 -29.41 -7.36
CA LEU A 16 -20.95 -29.21 -7.84
C LEU A 16 -21.94 -30.33 -7.46
N LYS A 17 -21.64 -31.17 -6.47
CA LYS A 17 -22.68 -32.07 -5.92
C LYS A 17 -23.47 -31.35 -4.82
N ASP A 18 -24.76 -31.25 -5.07
CA ASP A 18 -25.84 -30.85 -4.16
C ASP A 18 -26.11 -29.36 -3.97
N VAL A 19 -26.73 -28.73 -4.98
CA VAL A 19 -27.73 -27.66 -4.75
C VAL A 19 -28.90 -27.83 -5.72
N ASP A 20 -29.67 -28.91 -5.53
CA ASP A 20 -31.10 -28.90 -5.88
C ASP A 20 -31.82 -28.28 -4.68
N GLY A 21 -32.04 -26.97 -4.74
CA GLY A 21 -32.49 -26.21 -3.58
C GLY A 21 -32.67 -24.75 -3.91
N GLY A 22 -33.77 -24.42 -4.59
CA GLY A 22 -34.19 -23.04 -4.75
C GLY A 22 -34.51 -22.42 -3.39
N GLU A 23 -33.68 -21.48 -2.94
CA GLU A 23 -34.13 -20.49 -1.97
C GLU A 23 -34.96 -19.43 -2.70
N LYS A 24 -36.28 -19.56 -2.55
CA LYS A 24 -37.22 -18.47 -2.73
C LYS A 24 -36.80 -17.33 -1.80
N LYS A 25 -36.40 -16.18 -2.35
CA LYS A 25 -36.53 -14.92 -1.61
C LYS A 25 -38.03 -14.64 -1.48
N GLU A 26 -38.56 -14.86 -0.28
CA GLU A 26 -39.88 -14.39 0.13
C GLU A 26 -39.91 -12.86 0.09
N ASN A 27 -40.94 -12.33 -0.60
CA ASN A 27 -41.48 -10.98 -0.49
C ASN A 27 -40.49 -9.80 -0.59
N GLY A 28 -40.15 -9.41 -1.82
CA GLY A 28 -39.67 -8.06 -2.13
C GLY A 28 -40.10 -7.69 -3.55
N GLN A 29 -41.00 -6.72 -3.68
CA GLN A 29 -41.41 -6.18 -4.98
C GLN A 29 -40.16 -5.74 -5.77
N LEU A 30 -40.08 -6.10 -7.06
CA LEU A 30 -39.13 -5.50 -8.00
C LEU A 30 -39.31 -3.98 -7.94
N SER A 31 -38.39 -3.23 -7.35
CA SER A 31 -38.47 -1.78 -7.24
C SER A 31 -37.80 -1.09 -8.43
N ALA A 32 -38.20 0.16 -8.68
CA ALA A 32 -37.68 1.02 -9.74
C ALA A 32 -36.15 1.25 -9.63
N PHE A 33 -35.48 1.33 -10.78
CA PHE A 33 -34.06 1.68 -10.90
C PHE A 33 -33.94 3.19 -11.15
N THR A 34 -33.18 3.92 -10.34
CA THR A 34 -32.95 5.37 -10.55
C THR A 34 -31.53 5.61 -11.02
N SER A 35 -31.37 6.22 -12.20
CA SER A 35 -30.07 6.54 -12.77
C SER A 35 -29.35 7.59 -11.92
N PRO A 36 -28.09 7.37 -11.49
CA PRO A 36 -27.32 8.36 -10.73
C PRO A 36 -26.82 9.54 -11.56
N SER A 37 -26.78 9.43 -12.89
CA SER A 37 -26.27 10.51 -13.76
C SER A 37 -27.31 11.60 -14.04
N ASP A 38 -28.59 11.21 -14.12
CA ASP A 38 -29.65 12.08 -14.67
C ASP A 38 -30.89 12.15 -13.75
N GLY A 39 -30.93 11.38 -12.65
CA GLY A 39 -32.05 11.33 -11.70
C GLY A 39 -33.33 10.66 -12.22
N VAL A 40 -33.31 10.11 -13.44
CA VAL A 40 -34.45 9.44 -14.07
C VAL A 40 -34.68 8.06 -13.42
N SER A 41 -35.89 7.83 -12.92
CA SER A 41 -36.32 6.52 -12.37
C SER A 41 -37.04 5.70 -13.44
N ILE A 42 -36.48 4.54 -13.77
CA ILE A 42 -37.05 3.52 -14.65
C ILE A 42 -37.75 2.49 -13.78
N ASP A 43 -39.08 2.47 -13.81
CA ASP A 43 -39.86 1.42 -13.15
C ASP A 43 -39.88 0.13 -13.98
N ILE A 44 -38.87 -0.71 -13.77
CA ILE A 44 -38.69 -1.99 -14.48
C ILE A 44 -39.84 -2.97 -14.17
N SER A 45 -40.53 -2.80 -13.04
CA SER A 45 -41.61 -3.71 -12.60
C SER A 45 -42.89 -3.58 -13.45
N SER A 46 -43.16 -2.37 -13.95
CA SER A 46 -44.34 -2.06 -14.77
C SER A 46 -44.10 -2.18 -16.28
N MET A 47 -42.85 -2.34 -16.72
CA MET A 47 -42.52 -2.50 -18.15
C MET A 47 -43.25 -3.69 -18.78
N THR A 48 -43.71 -3.55 -20.02
CA THR A 48 -44.29 -4.67 -20.77
C THR A 48 -43.18 -5.64 -21.23
N MET A 49 -43.54 -6.88 -21.56
CA MET A 49 -42.57 -7.85 -22.11
C MET A 49 -41.84 -7.30 -23.35
N THR A 50 -42.57 -6.59 -24.21
CA THR A 50 -42.01 -5.95 -25.40
C THR A 50 -41.04 -4.82 -25.05
N ALA A 51 -41.38 -3.98 -24.06
CA ALA A 51 -40.50 -2.92 -23.59
C ALA A 51 -39.22 -3.47 -22.93
N LEU A 52 -39.32 -4.53 -22.12
CA LEU A 52 -38.16 -5.19 -21.51
C LEU A 52 -37.21 -5.74 -22.57
N LYS A 53 -37.75 -6.39 -23.60
CA LYS A 53 -36.98 -6.92 -24.71
C LYS A 53 -36.25 -5.82 -25.49
N ALA A 54 -36.96 -4.74 -25.82
CA ALA A 54 -36.38 -3.59 -26.51
C ALA A 54 -35.25 -2.93 -25.69
N GLU A 55 -35.41 -2.81 -24.38
CA GLU A 55 -34.38 -2.22 -23.51
C GLU A 55 -33.19 -3.14 -23.33
N LEU A 56 -33.41 -4.46 -23.21
CA LEU A 56 -32.34 -5.46 -23.21
C LEU A 56 -31.56 -5.43 -24.54
N ASP A 57 -32.25 -5.31 -25.68
CA ASP A 57 -31.62 -5.20 -26.99
C ASP A 57 -30.82 -3.89 -27.12
N ALA A 58 -31.35 -2.77 -26.64
CA ALA A 58 -30.67 -1.47 -26.61
C ALA A 58 -29.41 -1.47 -25.72
N ASN A 59 -29.40 -2.32 -24.68
CA ASN A 59 -28.25 -2.54 -23.81
C ASN A 59 -27.38 -3.73 -24.26
N PHE A 60 -27.60 -4.27 -25.47
CA PHE A 60 -26.85 -5.38 -26.07
C PHE A 60 -26.86 -6.70 -25.25
N ILE A 61 -27.91 -6.91 -24.45
CA ILE A 61 -28.06 -8.08 -23.60
C ILE A 61 -28.84 -9.16 -24.36
N LYS A 62 -28.18 -10.27 -24.69
CA LYS A 62 -28.85 -11.41 -25.34
C LYS A 62 -29.74 -12.18 -24.35
N TYR A 63 -30.94 -12.54 -24.79
CA TYR A 63 -31.89 -13.36 -24.03
C TYR A 63 -32.56 -14.42 -24.91
N LYS A 64 -33.00 -15.54 -24.33
CA LYS A 64 -33.83 -16.52 -25.04
C LYS A 64 -35.23 -15.95 -25.25
N SER A 65 -35.80 -16.16 -26.43
CA SER A 65 -37.16 -15.70 -26.76
C SER A 65 -38.23 -16.24 -25.80
N THR A 66 -37.96 -17.39 -25.18
CA THR A 66 -38.80 -18.12 -24.21
C THR A 66 -38.61 -17.68 -22.76
N THR A 67 -37.70 -16.75 -22.46
CA THR A 67 -37.45 -16.29 -21.08
C THR A 67 -38.68 -15.57 -20.51
N LYS A 68 -39.03 -15.91 -19.28
CA LYS A 68 -40.17 -15.31 -18.57
C LYS A 68 -39.89 -13.85 -18.21
N LYS A 69 -40.96 -13.03 -18.18
CA LYS A 69 -40.91 -11.58 -17.93
C LYS A 69 -40.11 -11.21 -16.69
N ALA A 70 -40.35 -11.92 -15.58
CA ALA A 70 -39.66 -11.67 -14.30
C ALA A 70 -38.13 -11.84 -14.42
N ALA A 71 -37.66 -12.86 -15.14
CA ALA A 71 -36.24 -13.09 -15.34
C ALA A 71 -35.60 -12.03 -16.27
N LEU A 72 -36.34 -11.53 -17.26
CA LEU A 72 -35.87 -10.42 -18.11
C LEU A 72 -35.78 -9.10 -17.32
N ALA A 73 -36.75 -8.84 -16.44
CA ALA A 73 -36.75 -7.68 -15.55
C ALA A 73 -35.57 -7.71 -14.57
N THR A 74 -35.31 -8.86 -13.95
CA THR A 74 -34.13 -9.04 -13.08
C THR A 74 -32.83 -8.84 -13.85
N LEU A 75 -32.72 -9.41 -15.06
CA LEU A 75 -31.52 -9.28 -15.90
C LEU A 75 -31.23 -7.82 -16.27
N LEU A 76 -32.26 -7.06 -16.64
CA LEU A 76 -32.13 -5.65 -16.97
C LEU A 76 -31.74 -4.84 -15.72
N LEU A 77 -32.40 -5.07 -14.59
CA LEU A 77 -32.11 -4.38 -13.32
C LEU A 77 -30.67 -4.61 -12.86
N GLU A 78 -30.22 -5.88 -12.81
CA GLU A 78 -28.86 -6.22 -12.40
C GLU A 78 -27.80 -5.60 -13.32
N THR A 79 -28.09 -5.52 -14.62
CA THR A 79 -27.17 -4.91 -15.59
C THR A 79 -27.10 -3.39 -15.44
N LEU A 80 -28.24 -2.73 -15.27
CA LEU A 80 -28.31 -1.29 -15.05
C LEU A 80 -27.68 -0.88 -13.71
N GLU A 81 -27.86 -1.68 -12.65
CA GLU A 81 -27.18 -1.51 -11.36
C GLU A 81 -25.68 -1.75 -11.43
N ALA A 82 -25.22 -2.69 -12.28
CA ALA A 82 -23.80 -2.87 -12.53
C ALA A 82 -23.22 -1.66 -13.28
N ARG A 83 -23.97 -1.11 -14.25
CA ARG A 83 -23.56 0.02 -15.07
C ARG A 83 -23.63 1.37 -14.35
N SER A 84 -24.56 1.55 -13.43
CA SER A 84 -24.63 2.76 -12.60
C SER A 84 -23.47 2.88 -11.60
N LYS A 85 -22.75 1.78 -11.36
CA LYS A 85 -21.54 1.72 -10.55
C LYS A 85 -20.25 1.88 -11.37
N ILE A 86 -20.37 2.07 -12.68
CA ILE A 86 -19.27 2.35 -13.63
C ILE A 86 -18.88 3.84 -13.81
N PRO A 87 -19.55 4.88 -13.25
CA PRO A 87 -19.20 6.27 -13.60
C PRO A 87 -17.88 6.72 -12.93
N SER A 88 -16.77 6.39 -13.60
CA SER A 88 -15.43 7.00 -13.55
C SER A 88 -14.43 6.35 -14.55
N LEU A 89 -14.85 5.38 -15.38
CA LEU A 89 -13.91 4.60 -16.21
C LEU A 89 -13.62 5.26 -17.56
N ASN A 90 -12.35 5.22 -17.97
CA ASN A 90 -11.90 5.73 -19.28
C ASN A 90 -12.58 5.00 -20.46
N GLU A 91 -12.63 5.64 -21.63
CA GLU A 91 -13.33 5.12 -22.82
C GLU A 91 -12.74 3.81 -23.35
N ASP A 92 -11.43 3.56 -23.18
CA ASP A 92 -10.77 2.33 -23.64
C ASP A 92 -11.21 1.09 -22.85
N VAL A 93 -11.40 1.25 -21.54
CA VAL A 93 -11.90 0.19 -20.64
C VAL A 93 -13.34 -0.15 -20.96
N GLN A 94 -14.14 0.87 -21.27
CA GLN A 94 -15.53 0.67 -21.71
C GLN A 94 -15.58 -0.15 -23.02
N GLY A 95 -14.69 0.11 -23.97
CA GLY A 95 -14.58 -0.64 -25.23
C GLY A 95 -14.15 -2.11 -25.04
N TYR A 96 -13.21 -2.38 -24.14
CA TYR A 96 -12.73 -3.73 -23.86
C TYR A 96 -13.84 -4.61 -23.23
N ILE A 97 -14.60 -4.07 -22.28
CA ILE A 97 -15.68 -4.80 -21.60
C ILE A 97 -16.81 -5.14 -22.59
N VAL A 98 -17.20 -4.18 -23.43
CA VAL A 98 -18.29 -4.36 -24.41
C VAL A 98 -17.93 -5.40 -25.47
N SER A 99 -16.71 -5.37 -26.02
CA SER A 99 -16.28 -6.34 -27.03
C SER A 99 -16.16 -7.76 -26.48
N PHE A 100 -15.64 -7.93 -25.26
CA PHE A 100 -15.41 -9.24 -24.66
C PHE A 100 -16.72 -9.94 -24.25
N LEU A 101 -17.71 -9.19 -23.76
CA LEU A 101 -19.01 -9.75 -23.35
C LEU A 101 -19.88 -10.21 -24.53
N SER A 102 -19.60 -9.74 -25.75
CA SER A 102 -20.37 -10.08 -26.95
C SER A 102 -20.23 -11.55 -27.42
N GLY A 103 -19.25 -12.28 -26.87
CA GLY A 103 -18.80 -13.60 -27.37
C GLY A 103 -19.27 -14.86 -26.63
N PHE A 104 -20.19 -14.80 -25.66
CA PHE A 104 -20.57 -15.98 -24.86
C PHE A 104 -22.02 -16.48 -25.09
N ASP A 105 -22.17 -17.81 -25.23
CA ASP A 105 -23.36 -18.48 -25.79
C ASP A 105 -24.40 -19.03 -24.78
N SER A 106 -24.21 -18.88 -23.45
CA SER A 106 -25.26 -19.32 -22.51
C SER A 106 -25.36 -18.49 -21.23
N LEU A 107 -26.61 -18.38 -20.73
CA LEU A 107 -27.01 -17.58 -19.56
C LEU A 107 -26.30 -18.01 -18.26
N HIS A 108 -26.06 -19.32 -18.04
CA HIS A 108 -25.42 -19.79 -16.81
C HIS A 108 -23.90 -19.54 -16.82
N MET A 109 -23.25 -19.75 -17.97
CA MET A 109 -21.84 -19.39 -18.16
C MET A 109 -21.67 -17.88 -18.13
N ALA A 110 -22.57 -17.11 -18.76
CA ALA A 110 -22.53 -15.66 -18.74
C ALA A 110 -22.73 -15.09 -17.34
N THR A 111 -23.59 -15.65 -16.48
CA THR A 111 -23.77 -15.18 -15.09
C THR A 111 -22.61 -15.58 -14.17
N GLN A 112 -22.10 -16.82 -14.29
CA GLN A 112 -20.94 -17.27 -13.50
C GLN A 112 -19.64 -16.59 -13.97
N LEU A 113 -19.48 -16.40 -15.28
CA LEU A 113 -18.39 -15.61 -15.85
C LEU A 113 -18.59 -14.14 -15.57
N ALA A 114 -19.79 -13.57 -15.55
CA ALA A 114 -20.01 -12.16 -15.16
C ALA A 114 -19.72 -11.94 -13.68
N ARG A 115 -20.04 -12.88 -12.77
CA ARG A 115 -19.58 -12.83 -11.38
C ARG A 115 -18.06 -12.98 -11.28
N GLY A 116 -17.50 -13.98 -11.95
CA GLY A 116 -16.05 -14.20 -12.04
C GLY A 116 -15.30 -13.10 -12.79
N PHE A 117 -15.96 -12.33 -13.66
CA PHE A 117 -15.45 -11.15 -14.35
C PHE A 117 -15.67 -9.92 -13.51
N ARG A 118 -16.75 -9.79 -12.75
CA ARG A 118 -16.89 -8.72 -11.76
C ARG A 118 -15.74 -8.78 -10.77
N LEU A 119 -15.40 -10.00 -10.32
CA LEU A 119 -14.24 -10.27 -9.47
C LEU A 119 -12.88 -10.21 -10.18
N ARG A 120 -12.78 -10.40 -11.51
CA ARG A 120 -11.50 -10.28 -12.26
C ARG A 120 -11.28 -8.92 -12.90
N ALA A 121 -12.35 -8.21 -13.23
CA ALA A 121 -12.39 -6.88 -13.80
C ALA A 121 -12.28 -5.84 -12.69
N LYS A 122 -12.89 -6.04 -11.52
CA LYS A 122 -12.72 -5.11 -10.38
C LYS A 122 -11.24 -4.94 -9.98
N PRO A 123 -10.45 -6.00 -9.72
CA PRO A 123 -9.00 -5.86 -9.51
C PRO A 123 -8.28 -5.19 -10.69
N ARG A 124 -8.62 -5.54 -11.94
CA ARG A 124 -8.03 -4.88 -13.11
C ARG A 124 -8.39 -3.39 -13.18
N LEU A 125 -9.57 -3.02 -12.74
CA LEU A 125 -10.08 -1.65 -12.76
C LEU A 125 -9.48 -0.81 -11.64
N ASP A 126 -9.33 -1.39 -10.45
CA ASP A 126 -8.66 -0.77 -9.31
C ASP A 126 -7.18 -0.56 -9.60
N SER A 127 -6.54 -1.44 -10.39
CA SER A 127 -5.17 -1.21 -10.90
C SER A 127 -5.07 -0.11 -11.97
N MET A 128 -6.18 0.26 -12.59
CA MET A 128 -6.26 1.38 -13.55
C MET A 128 -6.71 2.68 -12.88
N LEU A 129 -7.28 2.61 -11.68
CA LEU A 129 -7.63 3.76 -10.87
C LEU A 129 -6.37 4.28 -10.17
N LYS A 130 -5.87 5.42 -10.65
CA LYS A 130 -4.78 6.15 -10.01
C LYS A 130 -5.24 6.65 -8.64
N ARG A 131 -4.59 6.18 -7.58
CA ARG A 131 -4.85 6.60 -6.20
C ARG A 131 -4.32 8.02 -6.00
N SER A 132 -5.12 8.88 -5.38
CA SER A 132 -4.66 10.16 -4.84
C SER A 132 -4.23 10.00 -3.38
N ASP A 133 -3.56 11.02 -2.82
CA ASP A 133 -3.15 11.03 -1.40
C ASP A 133 -4.31 10.79 -0.42
N ALA A 134 -5.49 11.36 -0.70
CA ALA A 134 -6.66 11.16 0.14
C ALA A 134 -7.22 9.74 0.02
N ASP A 135 -7.25 9.18 -1.19
CA ASP A 135 -7.84 7.87 -1.46
C ASP A 135 -6.94 6.73 -0.96
N ILE A 136 -5.61 6.84 -1.10
CA ILE A 136 -4.68 5.83 -0.58
C ILE A 136 -4.73 5.73 0.95
N LYS A 137 -4.89 6.85 1.67
CA LYS A 137 -5.03 6.87 3.13
C LYS A 137 -6.29 6.13 3.58
N VAL A 138 -7.42 6.36 2.90
CA VAL A 138 -8.68 5.66 3.19
C VAL A 138 -8.56 4.16 2.88
N ALA A 139 -7.97 3.81 1.75
CA ALA A 139 -7.79 2.40 1.36
C ALA A 139 -6.85 1.65 2.30
N ALA A 140 -5.71 2.25 2.68
CA ALA A 140 -4.75 1.67 3.63
C ALA A 140 -5.38 1.47 5.02
N LYS A 141 -6.11 2.47 5.52
CA LYS A 141 -6.87 2.35 6.77
C LYS A 141 -7.88 1.20 6.71
N ALA A 142 -8.71 1.14 5.67
CA ALA A 142 -9.68 0.07 5.50
C ALA A 142 -8.99 -1.31 5.46
N TRP A 143 -7.83 -1.41 4.81
CA TRP A 143 -7.05 -2.64 4.74
C TRP A 143 -6.52 -3.09 6.11
N CYS A 144 -6.02 -2.16 6.92
CA CYS A 144 -5.56 -2.44 8.27
C CYS A 144 -6.69 -2.78 9.26
N GLU A 145 -7.93 -2.34 8.99
CA GLU A 145 -9.11 -2.65 9.78
C GLU A 145 -9.72 -4.02 9.41
N ASP A 146 -9.93 -4.26 8.10
CA ASP A 146 -10.47 -5.51 7.56
C ASP A 146 -9.96 -5.71 6.12
N ALA A 147 -8.89 -6.47 5.98
CA ALA A 147 -8.25 -6.73 4.69
C ALA A 147 -9.17 -7.44 3.68
N GLU A 148 -10.11 -8.29 4.13
CA GLU A 148 -11.02 -8.99 3.21
C GLU A 148 -12.09 -8.04 2.68
N ALA A 149 -12.69 -7.20 3.54
CA ALA A 149 -13.63 -6.17 3.11
C ALA A 149 -12.95 -5.09 2.25
N ALA A 150 -11.72 -4.70 2.59
CA ALA A 150 -10.94 -3.77 1.79
C ALA A 150 -10.60 -4.36 0.42
N ARG A 151 -10.20 -5.64 0.36
CA ARG A 151 -9.96 -6.34 -0.91
C ARG A 151 -11.20 -6.38 -1.79
N GLU A 152 -12.38 -6.57 -1.21
CA GLU A 152 -13.63 -6.51 -1.97
C GLU A 152 -13.88 -5.12 -2.55
N THR A 153 -13.45 -4.05 -1.87
CA THR A 153 -13.73 -2.66 -2.24
C THR A 153 -12.70 -2.08 -3.19
N TYR A 154 -11.42 -2.34 -2.91
CA TYR A 154 -10.25 -1.67 -3.44
C TYR A 154 -9.34 -2.59 -4.26
N GLY A 155 -9.66 -3.88 -4.34
CA GLY A 155 -8.75 -4.89 -4.86
C GLY A 155 -7.61 -5.19 -3.89
N HIS A 156 -6.78 -6.18 -4.23
CA HIS A 156 -5.61 -6.51 -3.42
C HIS A 156 -4.63 -5.34 -3.34
N ILE A 157 -4.04 -5.09 -2.18
CA ILE A 157 -3.13 -3.96 -1.96
C ILE A 157 -1.93 -3.92 -2.91
N SER A 158 -1.43 -5.10 -3.29
CA SER A 158 -0.26 -5.28 -4.17
C SER A 158 -0.46 -4.78 -5.61
N ILE A 159 -1.70 -4.45 -6.01
CA ILE A 159 -2.02 -3.97 -7.37
C ILE A 159 -2.53 -2.53 -7.41
N TRP A 160 -2.57 -1.84 -6.27
CA TRP A 160 -2.99 -0.46 -6.23
C TRP A 160 -2.03 0.42 -7.04
N ASN A 161 -2.59 1.27 -7.89
CA ASN A 161 -1.82 2.21 -8.68
C ASN A 161 -1.53 3.48 -7.87
N THR A 162 -0.33 3.55 -7.31
CA THR A 162 0.14 4.66 -6.47
C THR A 162 0.89 5.74 -7.26
N SER A 163 0.88 5.71 -8.60
CA SER A 163 1.72 6.58 -9.43
C SER A 163 1.42 8.08 -9.30
N GLU A 164 0.31 8.48 -8.68
CA GLU A 164 -0.04 9.89 -8.42
C GLU A 164 0.05 10.26 -6.93
N VAL A 165 0.44 9.32 -6.07
CA VAL A 165 0.58 9.55 -4.64
C VAL A 165 1.87 10.34 -4.39
N THR A 166 1.75 11.46 -3.69
CA THR A 166 2.86 12.32 -3.28
C THR A 166 3.09 12.31 -1.77
N ASP A 167 2.07 11.91 -0.99
CA ASP A 167 2.10 11.85 0.47
C ASP A 167 1.74 10.44 0.97
N MET A 168 2.76 9.71 1.42
CA MET A 168 2.62 8.41 2.08
C MET A 168 2.80 8.50 3.60
N MET A 169 2.66 9.72 4.16
CA MET A 169 2.70 9.89 5.60
C MET A 169 1.68 8.96 6.24
N ASP A 170 2.09 8.28 7.32
CA ASP A 170 1.26 7.50 8.24
C ASP A 170 0.43 6.32 7.71
N LEU A 171 0.56 5.93 6.43
CA LEU A 171 -0.30 4.91 5.79
C LEU A 171 -0.46 3.60 6.57
N PHE A 172 0.62 3.13 7.21
CA PHE A 172 0.65 1.92 8.03
C PHE A 172 1.20 2.21 9.45
N SER A 173 0.83 3.36 10.01
CA SER A 173 1.13 3.72 11.40
C SER A 173 0.20 3.02 12.38
N ALA A 174 0.73 2.47 13.48
CA ALA A 174 -0.05 1.72 14.47
C ALA A 174 -0.43 2.51 15.74
N ASP A 175 -0.16 3.82 15.81
CA ASP A 175 -0.38 4.63 17.03
C ASP A 175 -0.64 6.13 16.75
N TYR A 176 -1.11 6.49 15.56
CA TYR A 176 -1.55 7.86 15.29
C TYR A 176 -3.06 7.97 15.56
N GLU A 177 -3.53 9.09 16.10
CA GLU A 177 -4.91 9.26 16.59
C GLU A 177 -5.97 8.84 15.54
N ASP A 178 -7.05 8.17 15.97
CA ASP A 178 -8.23 7.79 15.18
C ASP A 178 -8.09 6.65 14.14
N VAL A 179 -7.00 5.85 14.23
CA VAL A 179 -6.91 4.50 13.64
C VAL A 179 -6.82 3.46 14.77
N GLY A 180 -7.88 2.67 14.96
CA GLY A 180 -7.83 1.46 15.78
C GLY A 180 -6.76 0.47 15.26
N PRO A 181 -6.40 -0.59 16.01
CA PRO A 181 -5.32 -1.50 15.58
C PRO A 181 -5.71 -2.13 14.22
N VAL A 182 -4.82 -2.48 13.26
CA VAL A 182 -3.58 -3.26 13.46
C VAL A 182 -2.54 -3.05 12.32
N ALA A 183 -1.99 -1.84 12.12
CA ALA A 183 -0.77 -1.77 11.28
C ALA A 183 0.43 -2.48 11.95
N GLU A 184 0.36 -2.80 13.25
CA GLU A 184 1.37 -3.60 13.96
C GLU A 184 1.63 -4.97 13.31
N GLN A 185 0.61 -5.55 12.67
CA GLN A 185 0.67 -6.83 11.95
C GLN A 185 0.77 -6.66 10.43
N PHE A 186 0.83 -5.42 9.93
CA PHE A 186 0.94 -5.16 8.49
C PHE A 186 2.25 -5.76 7.95
N ASN A 187 2.13 -6.63 6.95
CA ASN A 187 3.27 -7.26 6.26
C ASN A 187 2.89 -7.75 4.85
N GLU A 188 2.08 -6.96 4.14
CA GLU A 188 1.64 -7.29 2.79
C GLU A 188 2.68 -6.96 1.73
N ASP A 189 2.58 -7.61 0.57
CA ASP A 189 3.41 -7.30 -0.59
C ASP A 189 2.97 -5.97 -1.23
N ILE A 190 3.85 -4.97 -1.12
CA ILE A 190 3.76 -3.64 -1.73
C ILE A 190 4.97 -3.33 -2.63
N SER A 191 5.75 -4.35 -3.01
CA SER A 191 6.96 -4.20 -3.83
C SER A 191 6.69 -3.61 -5.23
N ARG A 192 5.44 -3.69 -5.68
CA ARG A 192 4.97 -3.22 -7.00
C ARG A 192 4.43 -1.80 -7.01
N TRP A 193 4.38 -1.14 -5.86
CA TRP A 193 3.93 0.25 -5.79
C TRP A 193 4.90 1.15 -6.52
N ASP A 194 4.35 2.08 -7.31
CA ASP A 194 5.11 3.18 -7.88
C ASP A 194 5.14 4.31 -6.84
N VAL A 195 6.33 4.53 -6.26
CA VAL A 195 6.56 5.58 -5.26
C VAL A 195 7.41 6.73 -5.80
N SER A 196 7.64 6.76 -7.12
CA SER A 196 8.54 7.73 -7.75
C SER A 196 8.09 9.18 -7.60
N ASN A 197 6.79 9.44 -7.38
CA ASN A 197 6.25 10.78 -7.12
C ASN A 197 6.11 11.13 -5.63
N VAL A 198 6.46 10.22 -4.72
CA VAL A 198 6.32 10.43 -3.28
C VAL A 198 7.38 11.41 -2.77
N THR A 199 6.93 12.40 -2.01
CA THR A 199 7.79 13.45 -1.44
C THR A 199 7.98 13.30 0.09
N THR A 200 7.09 12.57 0.75
CA THR A 200 7.15 12.27 2.19
C THR A 200 6.74 10.84 2.49
N MET A 201 7.57 10.15 3.29
CA MET A 201 7.32 8.80 3.83
C MET A 201 7.32 8.80 5.37
N GLU A 202 7.07 9.96 5.95
CA GLU A 202 7.08 10.14 7.39
C GLU A 202 6.07 9.21 8.09
N LEU A 203 6.46 8.56 9.19
CA LEU A 203 5.59 7.67 9.99
C LEU A 203 5.00 6.46 9.22
N MET A 204 5.36 6.22 7.94
CA MET A 204 4.65 5.26 7.09
C MET A 204 4.52 3.86 7.69
N PHE A 205 5.56 3.35 8.36
CA PHE A 205 5.56 2.06 9.07
C PHE A 205 5.78 2.22 10.58
N TYR A 206 5.37 3.36 11.15
CA TYR A 206 5.53 3.61 12.58
C TYR A 206 4.82 2.54 13.40
N LYS A 207 5.59 1.81 14.21
CA LYS A 207 5.14 0.67 15.02
C LYS A 207 4.51 -0.49 14.23
N ALA A 208 4.75 -0.59 12.92
CA ALA A 208 4.41 -1.77 12.13
C ALA A 208 5.35 -2.94 12.47
N SER A 209 5.17 -3.52 13.67
CA SER A 209 6.19 -4.37 14.30
C SER A 209 6.52 -5.64 13.51
N SER A 210 5.56 -6.13 12.73
CA SER A 210 5.68 -7.35 11.90
C SER A 210 6.12 -7.07 10.46
N PHE A 211 6.22 -5.80 10.07
CA PHE A 211 6.54 -5.42 8.70
C PHE A 211 7.97 -5.81 8.33
N ASN A 212 8.12 -6.55 7.24
CA ASN A 212 9.39 -6.93 6.62
C ASN A 212 9.22 -7.16 5.11
N GLY A 213 8.40 -6.33 4.47
CA GLY A 213 8.17 -6.38 3.02
C GLY A 213 9.42 -6.00 2.21
N ASP A 214 9.48 -6.47 0.97
CA ASP A 214 10.50 -6.08 0.00
C ASP A 214 10.22 -4.67 -0.54
N LEU A 215 11.19 -3.77 -0.35
CA LEU A 215 11.16 -2.38 -0.78
C LEU A 215 12.33 -2.03 -1.74
N SER A 216 13.08 -3.03 -2.19
CA SER A 216 14.31 -2.84 -2.96
C SER A 216 14.11 -2.21 -4.34
N SER A 217 12.89 -2.33 -4.87
CA SER A 217 12.45 -1.78 -6.16
C SER A 217 11.93 -0.34 -6.08
N TRP A 218 11.77 0.21 -4.89
CA TRP A 218 11.18 1.54 -4.71
C TRP A 218 12.14 2.65 -5.16
N ASP A 219 11.65 3.51 -6.05
CA ASP A 219 12.35 4.74 -6.42
C ASP A 219 11.98 5.86 -5.44
N VAL A 220 12.85 6.09 -4.46
CA VAL A 220 12.65 7.11 -3.41
C VAL A 220 13.35 8.43 -3.72
N SER A 221 13.83 8.65 -4.95
CA SER A 221 14.67 9.80 -5.29
C SER A 221 13.99 11.16 -5.07
N ASN A 222 12.65 11.22 -5.04
CA ASN A 222 11.88 12.45 -4.79
C ASN A 222 11.51 12.67 -3.32
N VAL A 223 11.82 11.73 -2.42
CA VAL A 223 11.48 11.82 -1.01
C VAL A 223 12.39 12.84 -0.32
N THR A 224 11.78 13.76 0.44
CA THR A 224 12.47 14.83 1.17
C THR A 224 12.50 14.61 2.69
N THR A 225 11.63 13.76 3.22
CA THR A 225 11.55 13.41 4.65
C THR A 225 11.23 11.92 4.84
N MET A 226 12.02 11.27 5.70
CA MET A 226 11.83 9.87 6.13
C MET A 226 11.74 9.75 7.66
N ARG A 227 11.34 10.84 8.32
CA ARG A 227 11.22 10.90 9.78
C ARG A 227 10.37 9.74 10.29
N THR A 228 10.85 9.02 11.30
CA THR A 228 10.12 7.94 12.01
C THR A 228 9.60 6.79 11.15
N MET A 229 10.01 6.67 9.88
CA MET A 229 9.40 5.74 8.92
C MET A 229 9.35 4.29 9.41
N PHE A 230 10.45 3.77 9.98
CA PHE A 230 10.53 2.40 10.54
C PHE A 230 10.66 2.39 12.07
N HIS A 231 10.24 3.47 12.75
CA HIS A 231 10.32 3.55 14.20
C HIS A 231 9.47 2.42 14.82
N ARG A 232 10.10 1.50 15.57
CA ARG A 232 9.53 0.28 16.15
C ARG A 232 9.00 -0.75 15.13
N ALA A 233 9.43 -0.70 13.87
CA ALA A 233 9.26 -1.80 12.93
C ALA A 233 10.23 -2.95 13.28
N ARG A 234 9.91 -3.70 14.34
CA ARG A 234 10.84 -4.60 15.03
C ARG A 234 11.37 -5.73 14.17
N ALA A 235 10.55 -6.24 13.25
CA ALA A 235 10.91 -7.32 12.32
C ALA A 235 11.60 -6.83 11.04
N PHE A 236 11.62 -5.52 10.79
CA PHE A 236 12.09 -4.97 9.52
C PHE A 236 13.59 -5.14 9.35
N ASN A 237 13.98 -5.79 8.24
CA ASN A 237 15.36 -5.96 7.79
C ASN A 237 15.42 -6.04 6.24
N GLY A 238 14.57 -5.26 5.55
CA GLY A 238 14.54 -5.20 4.10
C GLY A 238 15.81 -4.59 3.50
N ASP A 239 16.10 -4.94 2.25
CA ASP A 239 17.20 -4.33 1.50
C ASP A 239 16.82 -2.92 1.04
N LEU A 240 17.62 -1.94 1.46
CA LEU A 240 17.48 -0.52 1.12
C LEU A 240 18.72 0.02 0.38
N SER A 241 19.62 -0.86 -0.07
CA SER A 241 20.93 -0.47 -0.60
C SER A 241 20.84 0.28 -1.94
N SER A 242 19.74 0.11 -2.69
CA SER A 242 19.44 0.78 -3.96
C SER A 242 18.78 2.15 -3.82
N TRP A 243 18.36 2.54 -2.61
CA TRP A 243 17.62 3.79 -2.41
C TRP A 243 18.50 5.02 -2.64
N ASP A 244 18.06 5.90 -3.56
CA ASP A 244 18.63 7.24 -3.70
C ASP A 244 17.99 8.18 -2.67
N VAL A 245 18.69 8.40 -1.55
CA VAL A 245 18.25 9.30 -0.47
C VAL A 245 18.84 10.70 -0.59
N SER A 246 19.42 11.07 -1.74
CA SER A 246 20.15 12.34 -1.90
C SER A 246 19.29 13.60 -1.71
N ASN A 247 17.96 13.50 -1.87
CA ASN A 247 17.02 14.60 -1.62
C ASN A 247 16.46 14.63 -0.19
N VAL A 248 16.75 13.63 0.64
CA VAL A 248 16.24 13.55 2.01
C VAL A 248 16.95 14.56 2.91
N THR A 249 16.16 15.35 3.64
CA THR A 249 16.65 16.40 4.55
C THR A 249 16.52 16.02 6.02
N THR A 250 15.63 15.09 6.38
CA THR A 250 15.41 14.65 7.76
C THR A 250 15.22 13.13 7.87
N MET A 251 15.93 12.50 8.82
CA MET A 251 15.90 11.06 9.10
C MET A 251 15.73 10.76 10.60
N GLU A 252 15.18 11.71 11.37
CA GLU A 252 15.01 11.55 12.82
C GLU A 252 14.20 10.29 13.13
N TYR A 253 14.68 9.52 14.10
CA TYR A 253 14.03 8.31 14.59
C TYR A 253 13.74 7.23 13.53
N MET A 254 14.29 7.32 12.31
CA MET A 254 13.90 6.45 11.19
C MET A 254 13.94 4.96 11.54
N PHE A 255 14.98 4.48 12.24
CA PHE A 255 15.14 3.09 12.69
C PHE A 255 15.11 2.95 14.22
N TYR A 256 14.51 3.91 14.93
CA TYR A 256 14.43 3.88 16.39
C TYR A 256 13.72 2.59 16.85
N LYS A 257 14.37 1.75 17.66
CA LYS A 257 13.87 0.44 18.10
C LYS A 257 13.50 -0.52 16.95
N ALA A 258 14.06 -0.38 15.75
CA ALA A 258 14.00 -1.38 14.69
C ALA A 258 15.02 -2.51 14.99
N SER A 259 14.68 -3.36 15.95
CA SER A 259 15.64 -4.25 16.62
C SER A 259 16.28 -5.32 15.73
N ALA A 260 15.66 -5.67 14.59
CA ALA A 260 16.18 -6.65 13.63
C ALA A 260 16.92 -5.99 12.45
N PHE A 261 16.88 -4.67 12.32
CA PHE A 261 17.44 -3.96 11.18
C PHE A 261 18.97 -4.06 11.17
N ASN A 262 19.52 -4.51 10.04
CA ASN A 262 20.95 -4.55 9.75
C ASN A 262 21.20 -4.38 8.23
N GLY A 263 20.39 -3.55 7.56
CA GLY A 263 20.52 -3.28 6.12
C GLY A 263 21.83 -2.56 5.78
N ASN A 264 22.33 -2.77 4.56
CA ASN A 264 23.50 -2.07 4.05
C ASN A 264 23.12 -0.65 3.59
N LEU A 265 23.69 0.37 4.24
CA LEU A 265 23.44 1.78 3.95
C LEU A 265 24.68 2.52 3.42
N SER A 266 25.76 1.81 3.09
CA SER A 266 27.06 2.41 2.72
C SER A 266 27.04 3.25 1.44
N LEU A 267 26.03 3.05 0.58
CA LEU A 267 25.86 3.78 -0.68
C LEU A 267 24.92 4.99 -0.56
N TRP A 268 24.30 5.22 0.60
CA TRP A 268 23.40 6.34 0.79
C TRP A 268 24.15 7.66 0.75
N ASN A 269 23.68 8.58 -0.10
CA ASN A 269 24.13 9.96 -0.08
C ASN A 269 23.31 10.78 0.93
N VAL A 270 23.87 11.01 2.12
CA VAL A 270 23.21 11.75 3.21
C VAL A 270 23.64 13.21 3.29
N SER A 271 24.32 13.75 2.26
CA SER A 271 24.90 15.10 2.31
C SER A 271 23.89 16.22 2.53
N ASN A 272 22.60 16.00 2.22
CA ASN A 272 21.53 16.98 2.42
C ASN A 272 20.79 16.81 3.77
N VAL A 273 21.11 15.78 4.55
CA VAL A 273 20.46 15.50 5.83
C VAL A 273 20.93 16.51 6.88
N THR A 274 19.97 17.15 7.56
CA THR A 274 20.23 18.16 8.59
C THR A 274 20.07 17.64 10.01
N THR A 275 19.40 16.50 10.19
CA THR A 275 19.10 15.91 11.50
C THR A 275 19.01 14.38 11.43
N MET A 276 19.76 13.72 12.32
CA MET A 276 19.81 12.25 12.47
C MET A 276 19.48 11.84 13.92
N LYS A 277 18.72 12.69 14.63
CA LYS A 277 18.34 12.47 16.02
C LYS A 277 17.77 11.07 16.22
N ALA A 278 18.40 10.31 17.12
CA ALA A 278 17.96 9.00 17.57
C ALA A 278 17.67 7.99 16.43
N MET A 279 18.31 8.16 15.27
CA MET A 279 18.02 7.37 14.05
C MET A 279 18.16 5.86 14.28
N PHE A 280 19.20 5.41 14.98
CA PHE A 280 19.48 4.00 15.27
C PHE A 280 19.38 3.66 16.77
N THR A 281 18.75 4.51 17.58
CA THR A 281 18.60 4.22 19.02
C THR A 281 17.90 2.88 19.19
N GLN A 282 18.52 1.95 19.93
CA GLN A 282 18.02 0.59 20.16
C GLN A 282 17.80 -0.26 18.90
N ALA A 283 18.44 0.08 17.77
CA ALA A 283 18.60 -0.83 16.63
C ALA A 283 19.69 -1.85 16.99
N SER A 284 19.36 -2.80 17.87
CA SER A 284 20.33 -3.65 18.57
C SER A 284 21.22 -4.52 17.68
N THR A 285 20.76 -4.89 16.48
CA THR A 285 21.49 -5.71 15.50
C THR A 285 22.29 -4.89 14.49
N PHE A 286 22.09 -3.57 14.45
CA PHE A 286 22.67 -2.73 13.41
C PHE A 286 24.18 -2.63 13.57
N TYR A 287 24.91 -3.10 12.55
CA TYR A 287 26.37 -3.05 12.44
C TYR A 287 26.85 -2.07 11.36
N GLY A 288 25.97 -1.74 10.39
CA GLY A 288 26.27 -1.18 9.07
C GLY A 288 27.43 -0.18 8.99
N ASP A 289 28.22 -0.30 7.92
CA ASP A 289 29.30 0.64 7.61
C ASP A 289 28.74 1.99 7.13
N LEU A 290 29.11 3.05 7.83
CA LEU A 290 28.70 4.44 7.56
C LEU A 290 29.91 5.36 7.35
N SER A 291 31.10 4.80 7.15
CA SER A 291 32.35 5.57 7.02
C SER A 291 32.37 6.50 5.79
N SER A 292 31.56 6.21 4.77
CA SER A 292 31.41 7.00 3.54
C SER A 292 30.43 8.17 3.64
N TRP A 293 29.66 8.26 4.73
CA TRP A 293 28.60 9.27 4.85
C TRP A 293 29.18 10.68 5.02
N ASP A 294 28.73 11.60 4.16
CA ASP A 294 28.97 13.03 4.35
C ASP A 294 27.92 13.60 5.30
N VAL A 295 28.31 13.75 6.57
CA VAL A 295 27.45 14.30 7.64
C VAL A 295 27.68 15.79 7.89
N SER A 296 28.40 16.49 7.01
CA SER A 296 28.83 17.87 7.25
C SER A 296 27.68 18.87 7.38
N ASN A 297 26.48 18.55 6.88
CA ASN A 297 25.28 19.40 7.03
C ASN A 297 24.40 19.02 8.25
N VAL A 298 24.76 17.98 9.00
CA VAL A 298 23.98 17.55 10.17
C VAL A 298 24.21 18.51 11.33
N THR A 299 23.11 18.94 11.95
CA THR A 299 23.12 19.85 13.11
C THR A 299 22.86 19.14 14.43
N THR A 300 22.25 17.95 14.41
CA THR A 300 21.98 17.15 15.60
C THR A 300 22.05 15.66 15.34
N MET A 301 22.77 14.96 16.23
CA MET A 301 22.90 13.50 16.28
C MET A 301 22.54 12.97 17.68
N GLN A 302 21.75 13.74 18.44
CA GLN A 302 21.33 13.36 19.79
C GLN A 302 20.80 11.92 19.82
N GLY A 303 21.44 11.08 20.61
CA GLY A 303 21.06 9.68 20.81
C GLY A 303 21.18 8.78 19.59
N MET A 304 21.82 9.20 18.49
CA MET A 304 21.78 8.48 17.20
C MET A 304 22.05 6.97 17.33
N PHE A 305 23.04 6.57 18.14
CA PHE A 305 23.40 5.16 18.39
C PHE A 305 23.14 4.71 19.85
N CYS A 306 22.31 5.44 20.60
CA CYS A 306 22.01 5.10 21.99
C CYS A 306 21.45 3.67 22.08
N ALA A 307 22.10 2.80 22.86
CA ALA A 307 21.77 1.39 22.99
C ALA A 307 21.73 0.58 21.67
N ALA A 308 22.42 1.03 20.61
CA ALA A 308 22.71 0.23 19.43
C ALA A 308 23.85 -0.76 19.75
N SER A 309 23.52 -1.83 20.46
CA SER A 309 24.51 -2.69 21.14
C SER A 309 25.52 -3.38 20.21
N SER A 310 25.18 -3.62 18.94
CA SER A 310 26.07 -4.26 17.96
C SER A 310 26.87 -3.28 17.10
N PHE A 311 26.55 -1.97 17.16
CA PHE A 311 27.20 -0.98 16.32
C PHE A 311 28.65 -0.76 16.75
N ASN A 312 29.58 -0.83 15.78
CA ASN A 312 31.01 -0.61 16.01
C ASN A 312 31.73 0.00 14.78
N GLY A 313 30.99 0.73 13.93
CA GLY A 313 31.54 1.34 12.72
C GLY A 313 32.65 2.34 12.99
N ASP A 314 33.57 2.48 12.04
CA ASP A 314 34.56 3.56 12.03
C ASP A 314 33.90 4.85 11.54
N LEU A 315 33.92 5.88 12.37
CA LEU A 315 33.34 7.20 12.08
C LEU A 315 34.42 8.30 12.02
N SER A 316 35.70 7.93 11.97
CA SER A 316 36.82 8.87 12.04
C SER A 316 36.90 9.83 10.84
N SER A 317 36.23 9.51 9.74
CA SER A 317 36.10 10.34 8.53
C SER A 317 35.02 11.42 8.63
N TRP A 318 34.12 11.35 9.62
CA TRP A 318 32.97 12.25 9.71
C TRP A 318 33.39 13.68 10.06
N ASN A 319 32.93 14.63 9.24
CA ASN A 319 33.02 16.05 9.54
C ASN A 319 31.80 16.50 10.34
N ILE A 320 31.98 16.73 11.65
CA ILE A 320 30.90 17.09 12.58
C ILE A 320 30.88 18.57 12.96
N ILE A 321 31.60 19.44 12.24
CA ILE A 321 31.78 20.86 12.62
C ILE A 321 30.48 21.68 12.74
N ASN A 322 29.39 21.19 12.14
CA ASN A 322 28.07 21.84 12.21
C ASN A 322 27.15 21.19 13.24
N VAL A 323 27.58 20.10 13.90
CA VAL A 323 26.78 19.41 14.90
C VAL A 323 26.79 20.19 16.21
N LEU A 324 25.60 20.55 16.68
CA LEU A 324 25.39 21.32 17.90
C LEU A 324 25.03 20.43 19.10
N ASN A 325 24.44 19.27 18.84
CA ASN A 325 23.96 18.36 19.88
C ASN A 325 24.26 16.89 19.53
N ILE A 326 25.10 16.26 20.35
CA ILE A 326 25.46 14.82 20.31
C ILE A 326 25.13 14.10 21.61
N SER A 327 24.30 14.71 22.46
CA SER A 327 23.97 14.14 23.77
C SER A 327 23.45 12.70 23.63
N ARG A 328 23.98 11.81 24.48
CA ARG A 328 23.68 10.37 24.55
C ARG A 328 23.95 9.60 23.26
N MET A 329 24.71 10.13 22.31
CA MET A 329 24.89 9.51 21.00
C MET A 329 25.33 8.04 21.11
N PHE A 330 26.21 7.71 22.07
CA PHE A 330 26.72 6.35 22.29
C PHE A 330 26.36 5.77 23.67
N ASN A 331 25.43 6.39 24.42
CA ASN A 331 24.99 5.85 25.71
C ASN A 331 24.51 4.40 25.51
N LYS A 332 25.12 3.44 26.22
CA LYS A 332 24.83 1.99 26.13
C LYS A 332 25.10 1.34 24.76
N ALA A 333 25.85 1.96 23.85
CA ALA A 333 26.34 1.32 22.63
C ALA A 333 27.55 0.40 22.97
N THR A 334 27.27 -0.78 23.53
CA THR A 334 28.27 -1.61 24.22
C THR A 334 29.41 -2.14 23.36
N SER A 335 29.24 -2.23 22.05
CA SER A 335 30.30 -2.71 21.12
C SER A 335 31.08 -1.57 20.46
N PHE A 336 30.67 -0.31 20.67
CA PHE A 336 31.27 0.82 20.00
C PHE A 336 32.60 1.21 20.64
N ASN A 337 33.65 1.33 19.82
CA ASN A 337 34.96 1.77 20.27
C ASN A 337 35.10 3.28 20.08
N LEU A 338 34.67 4.06 21.07
CA LEU A 338 34.67 5.53 21.00
C LEU A 338 36.04 6.10 20.62
N GLU A 339 37.10 5.73 21.34
CA GLU A 339 38.44 6.30 21.12
C GLU A 339 38.98 6.05 19.71
N ALA A 340 38.78 4.86 19.15
CA ALA A 340 39.26 4.53 17.82
C ALA A 340 38.39 5.15 16.71
N SER A 341 37.08 5.23 16.93
CA SER A 341 36.12 5.63 15.90
C SER A 341 35.84 7.14 15.86
N THR A 342 36.29 7.94 16.83
CA THR A 342 36.03 9.40 16.87
C THR A 342 37.29 10.26 17.11
N ASN A 343 38.48 9.70 16.90
CA ASN A 343 39.76 10.34 17.22
C ASN A 343 40.06 11.66 16.47
N ASN A 344 39.42 11.90 15.32
CA ASN A 344 39.67 13.07 14.47
C ASN A 344 38.54 14.11 14.51
N TRP A 345 37.56 13.95 15.41
CA TRP A 345 36.40 14.83 15.46
C TRP A 345 36.73 16.21 16.06
N ASP A 346 36.30 17.29 15.39
CA ASP A 346 36.32 18.65 15.93
C ASP A 346 35.03 18.92 16.70
N LEU A 347 35.13 19.06 18.02
CA LEU A 347 34.00 19.26 18.93
C LEU A 347 33.71 20.73 19.26
N SER A 348 34.40 21.68 18.61
CA SER A 348 34.30 23.10 18.93
C SER A 348 32.88 23.70 18.77
N SER A 349 32.04 23.09 17.93
CA SER A 349 30.64 23.51 17.71
C SER A 349 29.63 22.90 18.69
N VAL A 350 30.02 21.86 19.43
CA VAL A 350 29.11 21.08 20.24
C VAL A 350 28.80 21.85 21.52
N MET A 351 27.52 22.15 21.75
CA MET A 351 27.08 22.95 22.92
C MET A 351 27.16 22.17 24.25
N ALA A 352 27.33 20.86 24.16
CA ALA A 352 27.37 19.89 25.24
C ALA A 352 28.82 19.38 25.38
N GLY A 353 29.28 19.08 26.59
CA GLY A 353 30.67 18.68 26.84
C GLY A 353 30.97 17.25 26.37
N GLU A 354 32.24 16.84 26.36
CA GLU A 354 32.65 15.46 26.00
C GLU A 354 31.91 14.39 26.83
N ASP A 355 31.56 14.65 28.09
CA ASP A 355 30.81 13.69 28.92
C ASP A 355 29.39 13.39 28.40
N ASP A 356 28.86 14.20 27.47
CA ASP A 356 27.53 14.04 26.91
C ASP A 356 27.45 12.95 25.83
N PHE A 357 28.57 12.39 25.33
CA PHE A 357 28.51 11.22 24.43
C PHE A 357 27.80 10.03 25.10
N LEU A 358 28.02 9.87 26.40
CA LEU A 358 27.70 8.67 27.15
C LEU A 358 26.59 8.86 28.20
N ASN A 359 26.17 10.09 28.55
CA ASN A 359 25.28 10.35 29.70
C ASN A 359 23.93 11.01 29.37
#